data_AF-A0A1L9PKD6-F1
#
_entry.id   AF-A0A1L9PKD6-F1
#
_cell.length_a   1.000
_cell.length_b   1.000
_cell.length_c   1.000
_cell.angle_alpha   90.00
_cell.angle_beta   90.00
_cell.angle_gamma   90.00
#
_symmetry.space_group_name_H-M   'P 1'
#
loop_
_entity.id
_entity.type
_entity.pdbx_description
1 polymer ?
#
loop_
_entity_poly.entity_id
_entity_poly.type
_entity_poly.pdbx_seq_one_letter_code
_entity_poly.pdbx_strand_id
1 'polypeptide(L)'
;MPNAEVQKMVRQGLNDLCQIDDSRISPVLLFPVFVIGFACVEDETRQQVSALFEKLIGFSGFGNVRLARDVAHQWWSNYDSGDYEGWNWTQQMDIYRISIPLT
;
A
#
# COMPACT_ATOMS: atom_id res chain seq x y z
N MET A 1 9.01 16.65 5.74
CA MET A 1 9.35 15.65 6.78
C MET A 1 8.12 14.80 7.06
N PRO A 2 8.26 13.47 7.24
CA PRO A 2 7.16 12.58 7.61
C PRO A 2 6.49 13.04 8.91
N ASN A 3 5.15 12.97 8.98
CA ASN A 3 4.45 13.21 10.23
C ASN A 3 4.67 12.02 11.19
N ALA A 4 5.29 12.28 12.35
CA ALA A 4 5.65 11.25 13.33
C ALA A 4 4.44 10.45 13.85
N GLU A 5 3.29 11.12 14.05
CA GLU A 5 2.06 10.44 14.48
C GLU A 5 1.52 9.52 13.38
N VAL A 6 1.62 9.93 12.12
CA VAL A 6 1.25 9.07 10.98
C VAL A 6 2.15 7.84 10.93
N GLN A 7 3.47 8.00 11.08
CA GLN A 7 4.38 6.85 11.05
C GLN A 7 4.20 5.92 12.26
N LYS A 8 3.76 6.44 13.41
CA LYS A 8 3.35 5.62 14.56
C LYS A 8 2.11 4.79 14.23
N MET A 9 1.10 5.38 13.60
CA MET A 9 -0.11 4.66 13.17
C MET A 9 0.18 3.63 12.08
N VAL A 10 1.10 3.93 11.15
CA VAL A 10 1.58 2.98 10.14
C VAL A 10 2.15 1.72 10.79
N ARG A 11 3.08 1.89 11.74
CA ARG A 11 3.68 0.75 12.47
C ARG A 11 2.64 -0.09 13.19
N GLN A 12 1.69 0.56 13.85
CA GLN A 12 0.62 -0.14 14.56
C GLN A 12 -0.30 -0.90 13.60
N GLY A 13 -0.74 -0.26 12.52
CA GLY A 13 -1.56 -0.90 11.49
C GLY A 13 -0.86 -2.07 10.81
N LEU A 14 0.45 -1.97 10.56
CA LEU A 14 1.25 -3.08 10.04
C LEU A 14 1.31 -4.26 11.01
N ASN A 15 1.50 -3.98 12.30
CA ASN A 15 1.47 -5.04 13.31
C ASN A 15 0.11 -5.75 13.33
N ASP A 16 -0.98 -4.99 13.32
CA ASP A 16 -2.34 -5.53 13.31
C ASP A 16 -2.61 -6.38 12.06
N LEU A 17 -2.21 -5.90 10.87
CA LEU A 17 -2.34 -6.63 9.61
C LEU A 17 -1.52 -7.92 9.59
N CYS A 18 -0.32 -7.91 10.16
CA CYS A 18 0.55 -9.10 10.23
C CYS A 18 -0.02 -10.19 11.14
N GLN A 19 -0.85 -9.85 12.13
CA GLN A 19 -1.54 -10.85 12.97
C GLN A 19 -2.72 -11.53 12.27
N ILE A 20 -3.13 -11.04 11.09
CA ILE A 20 -4.22 -11.63 10.33
C ILE A 20 -3.71 -12.87 9.56
N ASP A 21 -4.13 -14.05 10.02
CA ASP A 21 -3.74 -15.33 9.43
C ASP A 21 -4.91 -16.16 8.87
N ASP A 22 -6.09 -15.54 8.72
CA ASP A 22 -7.23 -16.20 8.08
C ASP A 22 -7.23 -15.95 6.56
N SER A 23 -6.91 -16.99 5.78
CA SER A 23 -6.88 -16.92 4.32
C SER A 23 -8.22 -16.52 3.70
N ARG A 24 -9.35 -16.73 4.39
CA ARG A 24 -10.70 -16.39 3.90
C ARG A 24 -10.95 -14.88 3.84
N ILE A 25 -10.21 -14.10 4.63
CA ILE A 25 -10.31 -12.64 4.65
C ILE A 25 -9.19 -11.96 3.85
N SER A 26 -8.29 -12.73 3.23
CA SER A 26 -7.20 -12.15 2.41
C SER A 26 -7.68 -11.18 1.33
N PRO A 27 -8.79 -11.42 0.59
CA PRO A 27 -9.26 -10.47 -0.42
C PRO A 27 -9.58 -9.08 0.13
N VAL A 28 -10.14 -8.98 1.34
CA VAL A 28 -10.54 -7.69 1.95
C VAL A 28 -9.37 -6.91 2.56
N LEU A 29 -8.19 -7.52 2.64
CA LEU A 29 -6.98 -6.86 3.15
C LEU A 29 -6.31 -5.96 2.13
N LEU A 30 -6.69 -6.05 0.85
CA LEU A 30 -6.10 -5.22 -0.21
C LEU A 30 -6.22 -3.73 0.12
N PHE A 31 -7.41 -3.26 0.47
CA PHE A 31 -7.63 -1.85 0.76
C PHE A 31 -6.84 -1.35 1.99
N PRO A 32 -6.89 -2.02 3.16
CA PRO A 32 -6.04 -1.66 4.30
C PRO A 32 -4.54 -1.63 3.99
N VAL A 33 -4.02 -2.65 3.29
CA VAL A 33 -2.60 -2.71 2.89
C VAL A 33 -2.24 -1.55 1.97
N PHE A 34 -3.13 -1.22 1.01
CA PHE A 34 -2.92 -0.11 0.09
C PHE A 34 -2.88 1.24 0.81
N VAL A 35 -3.83 1.52 1.70
CA VAL A 35 -3.89 2.78 2.47
C VAL A 35 -2.64 2.94 3.35
N ILE A 36 -2.24 1.87 4.05
CA ILE A 36 -1.02 1.89 4.87
C ILE A 36 0.21 2.08 3.98
N GLY A 37 0.28 1.43 2.83
CA GLY A 37 1.35 1.62 1.85
C GLY A 37 1.54 3.07 1.43
N PHE A 38 0.46 3.82 1.23
CA PHE A 38 0.54 5.25 0.91
C PHE A 38 1.04 6.10 2.08
N ALA A 39 0.80 5.68 3.31
CA ALA A 39 1.29 6.36 4.50
C ALA A 39 2.73 5.98 4.87
N CYS A 40 3.29 4.88 4.33
CA CYS A 40 4.66 4.45 4.57
C CYS A 40 5.68 5.30 3.79
N VAL A 41 6.61 5.92 4.50
CA VAL A 41 7.73 6.65 3.88
C VAL A 41 9.10 6.19 4.41
N GLU A 42 9.10 5.32 5.42
CA GLU A 42 10.31 4.71 5.96
C GLU A 42 10.56 3.34 5.31
N ASP A 43 11.80 3.06 4.91
CA ASP A 43 12.18 1.82 4.20
C ASP A 43 11.73 0.53 4.90
N GLU A 44 11.85 0.46 6.22
CA GLU A 44 11.43 -0.72 7.00
C GLU A 44 9.93 -1.00 6.80
N THR A 45 9.10 0.03 6.92
CA THR A 45 7.64 -0.09 6.76
C THR A 45 7.24 -0.38 5.31
N ARG A 46 7.98 0.16 4.33
CA ARG A 46 7.79 -0.14 2.89
C ARG A 46 8.08 -1.60 2.56
N GLN A 47 9.11 -2.18 3.18
CA GLN A 47 9.44 -3.60 3.02
C GLN A 47 8.33 -4.50 3.59
N GLN A 48 7.79 -4.16 4.77
CA GLN A 48 6.67 -4.89 5.38
C GLN A 48 5.41 -4.83 4.51
N VAL A 49 5.04 -3.65 4.00
CA VAL A 49 3.93 -3.50 3.05
C VAL A 49 4.15 -4.33 1.79
N SER A 50 5.36 -4.31 1.24
CA SER A 50 5.68 -5.11 0.04
C SER A 50 5.51 -6.60 0.29
N ALA A 51 5.93 -7.11 1.45
CA ALA A 51 5.70 -8.50 1.83
C ALA A 51 4.20 -8.83 1.95
N LEU A 52 3.38 -7.91 2.48
CA LEU A 52 1.92 -8.08 2.53
C LEU A 52 1.30 -8.12 1.13
N PHE A 53 1.73 -7.26 0.20
CA PHE A 53 1.29 -7.34 -1.20
C PHE A 53 1.66 -8.69 -1.84
N GLU A 54 2.88 -9.19 -1.63
CA GLU A 54 3.28 -10.50 -2.16
C GLU A 54 2.47 -11.66 -1.55
N LYS A 55 2.16 -11.61 -0.24
CA LYS A 55 1.23 -12.53 0.41
C LYS A 55 -0.14 -12.50 -0.29
N LEU A 56 -0.69 -11.32 -0.54
CA LEU A 56 -1.99 -11.14 -1.20
C LEU A 56 -2.00 -11.58 -2.68
N ILE A 57 -0.90 -11.36 -3.40
CA ILE A 57 -0.73 -11.85 -4.79
C ILE A 57 -0.78 -13.38 -4.81
N GLY A 58 -0.11 -14.03 -3.85
CA GLY A 58 -0.08 -15.49 -3.73
C GLY A 58 -1.45 -16.13 -3.48
N PHE A 59 -2.33 -15.45 -2.74
CA PHE A 59 -3.69 -15.95 -2.45
C PHE A 59 -4.69 -15.69 -3.58
N SER A 60 -4.58 -14.55 -4.24
CA SER A 60 -5.69 -13.99 -4.99
C SER A 60 -5.52 -14.10 -6.51
N GLY A 61 -4.29 -14.24 -7.01
CA GLY A 61 -3.99 -14.29 -8.45
C GLY A 61 -4.49 -13.07 -9.25
N PHE A 62 -5.07 -12.06 -8.59
CA PHE A 62 -5.79 -10.98 -9.23
C PHE A 62 -4.85 -9.86 -9.67
N GLY A 63 -5.16 -9.26 -10.82
CA GLY A 63 -4.42 -8.12 -11.36
C GLY A 63 -4.51 -6.86 -10.49
N ASN A 64 -5.56 -6.71 -9.67
CA ASN A 64 -5.76 -5.53 -8.83
C ASN A 64 -4.71 -5.41 -7.71
N VAL A 65 -4.26 -6.52 -7.11
CA VAL A 65 -3.22 -6.49 -6.07
C VAL A 65 -1.87 -6.05 -6.65
N ARG A 66 -1.50 -6.55 -7.84
CA ARG A 66 -0.26 -6.14 -8.53
C ARG A 66 -0.29 -4.65 -8.86
N LEU A 67 -1.41 -4.19 -9.41
CA LEU A 67 -1.61 -2.78 -9.74
C LEU A 67 -1.55 -1.87 -8.49
N ALA A 68 -2.17 -2.30 -7.38
CA ALA A 68 -2.12 -1.57 -6.11
C ALA A 68 -0.71 -1.47 -5.54
N ARG A 69 0.06 -2.56 -5.60
CA ARG A 69 1.48 -2.60 -5.23
C ARG A 69 2.30 -1.64 -6.08
N ASP A 70 2.14 -1.70 -7.41
CA ASP A 70 2.91 -0.88 -8.34
C ASP A 70 2.64 0.61 -8.14
N VAL A 71 1.37 0.98 -7.87
CA VAL A 71 0.99 2.36 -7.54
C VAL A 71 1.62 2.82 -6.21
N ALA A 72 1.65 1.96 -5.17
CA ALA A 72 2.32 2.29 -3.91
C ALA A 72 3.84 2.44 -4.07
N HIS A 73 4.49 1.57 -4.85
CA HIS A 73 5.92 1.65 -5.15
C HIS A 73 6.27 2.90 -5.95
N GLN A 74 5.44 3.26 -6.92
CA GLN A 74 5.61 4.51 -7.67
C GLN A 74 5.51 5.73 -6.76
N TRP A 75 4.55 5.74 -5.84
CA TRP A 75 4.45 6.79 -4.84
C TRP A 75 5.73 6.91 -4.01
N TRP A 76 6.29 5.81 -3.51
CA TRP A 76 7.54 5.84 -2.76
C TRP A 76 8.71 6.40 -3.58
N SER A 77 8.82 6.00 -4.85
CA SER A 77 9.82 6.57 -5.77
C SER A 77 9.64 8.07 -5.96
N ASN A 78 8.40 8.55 -6.09
CA ASN A 78 8.11 9.98 -6.24
C ASN A 78 8.48 10.74 -4.96
N TYR A 79 8.10 10.22 -3.80
CA TYR A 79 8.44 10.77 -2.49
C TYR A 79 9.95 10.94 -2.32
N ASP A 80 10.72 9.90 -2.67
CA ASP A 80 12.18 9.89 -2.53
C ASP A 80 12.86 10.86 -3.51
N SER A 81 12.23 11.12 -4.66
CA SER A 81 12.68 12.13 -5.63
C SER A 81 12.30 13.58 -5.26
N GLY A 82 11.54 13.77 -4.18
CA GLY A 82 11.06 15.08 -3.72
C GLY A 82 9.73 15.53 -4.34
N ASP A 83 9.08 14.69 -5.15
CA ASP A 83 7.70 14.90 -5.58
C ASP A 83 6.74 14.42 -4.50
N TYR A 84 6.38 15.36 -3.63
CA TYR A 84 5.45 15.10 -2.53
C TYR A 84 3.98 15.17 -2.94
N GLU A 85 3.61 15.41 -4.20
CA GLU A 85 2.19 15.41 -4.64
C GLU A 85 1.73 14.04 -5.12
N GLY A 86 2.66 13.10 -5.34
CA GLY A 86 2.36 11.73 -5.78
C GLY A 86 1.48 10.91 -4.84
N TRP A 87 1.15 11.39 -3.63
CA TRP A 87 0.27 10.69 -2.68
C TRP A 87 -1.18 10.72 -3.13
N ASN A 88 -1.57 11.67 -3.97
CA ASN A 88 -2.94 11.78 -4.49
C ASN A 88 -3.17 10.71 -5.57
N TRP A 89 -3.19 9.45 -5.13
CA TRP A 89 -3.34 8.29 -5.98
C TRP A 89 -4.63 8.33 -6.79
N THR A 90 -5.71 8.95 -6.28
CA THR A 90 -6.96 9.12 -7.02
C THR A 90 -6.73 9.98 -8.27
N GLN A 91 -6.00 11.09 -8.13
CA GLN A 91 -5.62 11.93 -9.26
C GLN A 91 -4.68 11.21 -10.22
N GLN A 92 -3.73 10.42 -9.71
CA GLN A 92 -2.84 9.61 -10.57
C GLN A 92 -3.64 8.55 -11.35
N MET A 93 -4.60 7.88 -10.70
CA MET A 93 -5.51 6.92 -11.32
C MET A 93 -6.34 7.56 -12.43
N ASP A 94 -6.88 8.77 -12.20
CA ASP A 94 -7.62 9.53 -13.21
C ASP A 94 -6.74 9.90 -14.41
N ILE A 95 -5.51 10.39 -14.16
CA ILE A 95 -4.56 10.78 -15.21
C ILE A 95 -4.19 9.59 -16.08
N TYR A 96 -3.85 8.45 -15.48
CA TYR A 96 -3.43 7.26 -16.20
C TYR A 96 -4.58 6.38 -16.66
N ARG A 97 -5.83 6.76 -16.40
CA ARG A 97 -7.04 5.96 -16.66
C ARG A 97 -6.96 4.56 -16.07
N ILE A 98 -6.33 4.47 -14.91
CA ILE A 98 -6.16 3.24 -14.14
C ILE A 98 -7.33 3.16 -13.16
N SER A 99 -8.02 2.02 -13.14
CA SER A 99 -8.99 1.73 -12.08
C SER A 99 -8.49 0.56 -11.27
N ILE A 100 -8.26 0.78 -9.98
CA ILE A 100 -8.01 -0.30 -9.02
C ILE A 100 -9.33 -0.63 -8.36
N PRO A 101 -9.95 -1.79 -8.64
CA PRO A 101 -11.07 -2.25 -7.85
C PRO A 101 -10.54 -2.65 -6.46
N LEU A 102 -10.61 -1.69 -5.54
CA LEU A 102 -10.42 -1.86 -4.12
C LEU A 102 -11.80 -2.24 -3.55
N THR A 103 -12.10 -3.55 -3.57
CA THR A 103 -13.36 -4.13 -3.10
C THR A 103 -13.21 -4.77 -1.74
#